data_AF-A0A1G3X645-F1
#
_entry.id   AF-A0A1G3X645-F1
#
_cell.length_a   1.000
_cell.length_b   1.000
_cell.length_c   1.000
_cell.angle_alpha   90.00
_cell.angle_beta   90.00
_cell.angle_gamma   90.00
#
_symmetry.space_group_name_H-M   'P 1'
#
loop_
_entity.id
_entity.type
_entity.pdbx_description
1 polymer ?
#
loop_
_entity_poly.entity_id
_entity_poly.type
_entity_poly.pdbx_seq_one_letter_code
_entity_poly.pdbx_strand_id
1 'polypeptide(L)'
;MDKQIKLSEWIQRFKSGEFDKPDSTTQIKAGWFDWFCRDSSLVNKTIKMGNIIKQFKAGGKVDLETSYVWFKNNCPLNGPLYDDFRIADNETNNNLFVVQIDCVWNDFKYTVFERLDGFEKPVFQTNSSRELVKWFNKGWSK
;
A
#
# COMPACT_ATOMS: atom_id res chain seq x y z
N MET A 1 -14.35 2.87 16.80
CA MET A 1 -13.06 2.63 16.15
C MET A 1 -12.36 3.96 16.06
N ASP A 2 -11.11 4.03 16.53
CA ASP A 2 -10.30 5.22 16.33
C ASP A 2 -10.02 5.39 14.83
N LYS A 3 -10.03 6.64 14.36
CA LYS A 3 -9.71 6.95 12.97
C LYS A 3 -8.24 6.60 12.72
N GLN A 4 -7.97 5.97 11.58
CA GLN A 4 -6.59 5.70 11.14
C GLN A 4 -5.88 7.02 10.82
N ILE A 5 -4.55 7.02 10.91
CA ILE A 5 -3.77 8.19 10.50
C ILE A 5 -3.99 8.44 9.01
N LYS A 6 -4.26 9.69 8.65
CA LYS A 6 -4.46 10.08 7.25
C LYS A 6 -3.22 9.79 6.43
N LEU A 7 -3.39 9.54 5.15
CA LEU A 7 -2.28 9.20 4.26
C LEU A 7 -1.24 10.33 4.17
N SER A 8 -1.68 11.60 4.18
CA SER A 8 -0.77 12.76 4.24
C SER A 8 0.11 12.74 5.49
N GLU A 9 -0.49 12.49 6.65
CA GLU A 9 0.21 12.36 7.93
C GLU A 9 1.13 11.14 7.95
N TRP A 10 0.66 9.98 7.47
CA TRP A 10 1.47 8.78 7.33
C TRP A 10 2.73 9.04 6.50
N ILE A 11 2.61 9.77 5.39
CA ILE A 11 3.73 10.16 4.53
C ILE A 11 4.72 11.06 5.28
N GLN A 12 4.25 11.99 6.12
CA GLN A 12 5.12 12.84 6.93
C GLN A 12 5.89 12.01 7.98
N ARG A 13 5.19 11.13 8.70
CA ARG A 13 5.77 10.22 9.69
C ARG A 13 6.82 9.29 9.06
N PHE A 14 6.51 8.70 7.90
CA PHE A 14 7.48 7.90 7.13
C PHE A 14 8.72 8.71 6.74
N LYS A 15 8.55 9.94 6.24
CA LYS A 15 9.68 10.82 5.87
C LYS A 15 10.56 11.21 7.06
N SER A 16 9.99 11.25 8.27
CA SER A 16 10.72 11.57 9.50
C SER A 16 11.46 10.39 10.13
N GLY A 17 11.31 9.18 9.57
CA GLY A 17 11.93 7.96 10.11
C GLY A 17 11.18 7.36 11.30
N GLU A 18 9.91 7.74 11.54
CA GLU A 18 9.10 7.22 12.65
C GLU A 18 8.95 5.69 12.59
N PHE A 19 9.05 5.11 11.39
CA PHE A 19 8.86 3.67 11.13
C PHE A 19 10.17 2.90 10.92
N ASP A 20 11.33 3.47 11.27
CA ASP A 20 12.65 2.87 10.98
C ASP A 20 13.09 1.80 12.00
N LYS A 21 12.40 1.68 13.14
CA LYS A 21 12.71 0.63 14.11
C LYS A 21 12.17 -0.73 13.63
N PRO A 22 12.98 -1.81 13.74
CA PRO A 22 12.60 -3.14 13.25
C PRO A 22 11.60 -3.89 14.13
N ASP A 23 11.16 -3.32 15.26
CA ASP A 23 10.25 -3.98 16.18
C ASP A 23 8.81 -4.00 15.67
N SER A 24 8.08 -5.06 16.01
CA SER A 24 6.72 -5.30 15.55
C SER A 24 5.75 -4.20 16.01
N THR A 25 5.98 -3.58 17.16
CA THR A 25 5.13 -2.46 17.63
C THR A 25 5.23 -1.26 16.69
N THR A 26 6.44 -0.90 16.27
CA THR A 26 6.67 0.17 15.30
C THR A 26 6.07 -0.18 13.94
N GLN A 27 6.19 -1.44 13.50
CA GLN A 27 5.68 -1.85 12.20
C GLN A 27 4.14 -1.98 12.18
N ILE A 28 3.51 -2.41 13.28
CA ILE A 28 2.05 -2.33 13.44
C ILE A 28 1.58 -0.87 13.38
N LYS A 29 2.29 0.06 14.03
CA LYS A 29 2.00 1.51 13.94
C LYS A 29 2.19 2.05 12.52
N ALA A 30 3.11 1.49 11.75
CA ALA A 30 3.26 1.83 10.34
C ALA A 30 2.08 1.33 9.49
N GLY A 31 1.27 0.39 9.97
CA GLY A 31 0.06 -0.09 9.28
C GLY A 31 0.09 -1.57 8.92
N TRP A 32 1.03 -2.36 9.43
CA TRP A 32 1.03 -3.82 9.24
C TRP A 32 -0.14 -4.46 9.99
N PHE A 33 -1.01 -5.14 9.25
CA PHE A 33 -2.20 -5.80 9.79
C PHE A 33 -2.02 -7.31 9.97
N ASP A 34 -1.43 -7.97 8.97
CA ASP A 34 -1.25 -9.42 8.93
C ASP A 34 -0.05 -9.78 8.04
N TRP A 35 0.80 -10.70 8.49
CA TRP A 35 2.04 -11.07 7.81
C TRP A 35 2.47 -12.50 8.13
N PHE A 36 3.13 -13.14 7.16
CA PHE A 36 3.69 -14.50 7.31
C PHE A 36 5.23 -14.50 7.30
N CYS A 37 5.87 -13.39 6.96
CA CYS A 37 7.31 -13.23 7.05
C CYS A 37 7.77 -12.99 8.51
N ARG A 38 9.08 -12.98 8.76
CA ARG A 38 9.62 -12.64 10.08
C ARG A 38 9.36 -11.17 10.41
N ASP A 39 9.08 -10.86 11.67
CA ASP A 39 8.88 -9.48 12.16
C ASP A 39 10.02 -8.55 11.77
N SER A 40 11.26 -9.01 11.88
CA SER A 40 12.46 -8.25 11.50
C SER A 40 12.50 -7.86 10.02
N SER A 41 11.75 -8.54 9.16
CA SER A 41 11.67 -8.24 7.72
C SER A 41 10.70 -7.10 7.40
N LEU A 42 9.79 -6.76 8.33
CA LEU A 42 8.73 -5.78 8.10
C LEU A 42 9.28 -4.38 7.83
N VAL A 43 10.33 -3.95 8.56
CA VAL A 43 10.92 -2.61 8.36
C VAL A 43 11.41 -2.39 6.92
N ASN A 44 12.11 -3.37 6.35
CA ASN A 44 12.62 -3.27 4.98
C ASN A 44 11.47 -3.26 3.96
N LYS A 45 10.38 -3.97 4.25
CA LYS A 45 9.17 -3.99 3.43
C LYS A 45 8.40 -2.66 3.53
N THR A 46 8.29 -2.08 4.73
CA THR A 46 7.77 -0.73 4.96
C THR A 46 8.59 0.30 4.18
N ILE A 47 9.92 0.23 4.21
CA ILE A 47 10.79 1.12 3.45
C ILE A 47 10.54 0.96 1.94
N LYS A 48 10.44 -0.27 1.43
CA LYS A 48 10.15 -0.55 0.00
C LYS A 48 8.82 0.08 -0.43
N MET A 49 7.73 -0.19 0.29
CA MET A 49 6.39 0.30 -0.05
C MET A 49 6.24 1.80 0.24
N GLY A 50 6.75 2.29 1.36
CA GLY A 50 6.73 3.70 1.75
C GLY A 50 7.48 4.59 0.77
N ASN A 51 8.57 4.10 0.16
CA ASN A 51 9.26 4.83 -0.90
C ASN A 51 8.40 5.02 -2.17
N ILE A 52 7.39 4.18 -2.39
CA ILE A 52 6.38 4.37 -3.44
C ILE A 52 5.32 5.36 -2.96
N ILE A 53 4.72 5.09 -1.80
CA ILE A 53 3.59 5.84 -1.25
C ILE A 53 3.93 7.31 -0.99
N LYS A 54 5.14 7.60 -0.52
CA LYS A 54 5.59 8.99 -0.25
C LYS A 54 5.59 9.91 -1.47
N GLN A 55 5.47 9.34 -2.67
CA GLN A 55 5.45 10.06 -3.95
C GLN A 55 4.03 10.37 -4.44
N PHE A 56 2.99 9.89 -3.76
CA PHE A 56 1.61 10.26 -4.07
C PHE A 56 1.35 11.73 -3.79
N LYS A 57 0.57 12.38 -4.66
CA LYS A 57 0.32 13.82 -4.64
C LYS A 57 -1.18 14.12 -4.62
N ALA A 58 -1.53 15.27 -4.04
CA ALA A 58 -2.88 15.81 -4.16
C ALA A 58 -3.29 15.96 -5.64
N GLY A 59 -4.57 15.73 -5.94
CA GLY A 59 -5.11 15.74 -7.30
C GLY A 59 -4.88 14.45 -8.10
N GLY A 60 -4.24 13.44 -7.49
CA GLY A 60 -4.17 12.08 -8.03
C GLY A 60 -5.47 11.29 -7.84
N LYS A 61 -5.39 9.96 -8.04
CA LYS A 61 -6.51 9.03 -7.83
C LYS A 61 -6.87 8.81 -6.36
N VAL A 62 -5.93 9.09 -5.46
CA VAL A 62 -6.08 8.93 -4.02
C VAL A 62 -6.14 10.31 -3.38
N ASP A 63 -7.15 10.52 -2.55
CA ASP A 63 -7.22 11.69 -1.68
C ASP A 63 -6.43 11.42 -0.39
N LEU A 64 -5.39 12.23 -0.17
CA LEU A 64 -4.46 12.05 0.94
C LEU A 64 -5.08 12.40 2.30
N GLU A 65 -6.18 13.16 2.32
CA GLU A 65 -6.80 13.64 3.56
C GLU A 65 -7.94 12.75 4.06
N THR A 66 -8.57 12.02 3.14
CA THR A 66 -9.70 11.12 3.44
C THR A 66 -9.31 9.65 3.38
N SER A 67 -8.12 9.32 2.90
CA SER A 67 -7.62 7.94 2.86
C SER A 67 -6.57 7.64 3.92
N TYR A 68 -6.35 6.37 4.22
CA TYR A 68 -5.21 5.83 4.96
C TYR A 68 -4.57 4.66 4.21
N VAL A 69 -3.39 4.23 4.66
CA VAL A 69 -2.69 3.05 4.12
C VAL A 69 -2.50 1.97 5.17
N TRP A 70 -2.57 0.72 4.74
CA TRP A 70 -2.21 -0.45 5.55
C TRP A 70 -1.56 -1.53 4.70
N PHE A 71 -0.89 -2.48 5.36
CA PHE A 71 0.04 -3.42 4.75
C PHE A 71 -0.29 -4.87 5.10
N LYS A 72 -0.02 -5.74 4.14
CA LYS A 72 0.02 -7.19 4.34
C LYS A 72 1.25 -7.81 3.70
N ASN A 73 1.64 -8.95 4.26
CA ASN A 73 2.54 -9.89 3.60
C ASN A 73 1.78 -11.21 3.52
N ASN A 74 1.40 -11.61 2.31
CA ASN A 74 0.47 -12.70 2.09
C ASN A 74 1.23 -14.01 1.85
N CYS A 75 0.69 -15.11 2.37
CA CYS A 75 1.12 -16.46 2.03
C CYS A 75 0.19 -17.03 0.96
N PRO A 76 0.62 -17.14 -0.31
CA PRO A 76 -0.17 -17.91 -1.27
C PRO A 76 -0.15 -19.38 -0.83
N LEU A 77 -1.25 -20.10 -1.05
CA LEU A 77 -1.30 -21.54 -0.77
C LEU A 77 -0.19 -22.31 -1.52
N ASN A 78 0.20 -21.81 -2.69
CA ASN A 78 1.32 -22.32 -3.48
C ASN A 78 2.15 -21.14 -4.02
N GLY A 79 3.46 -21.14 -3.74
CA GLY A 79 4.42 -20.12 -4.19
C GLY A 79 5.06 -19.29 -3.05
N PRO A 80 6.01 -18.39 -3.37
CA PRO A 80 6.62 -17.49 -2.39
C PRO A 80 5.64 -16.46 -1.81
N LEU A 81 5.94 -16.00 -0.59
CA LEU A 81 5.23 -14.87 0.04
C LEU A 81 5.34 -13.61 -0.83
N TYR A 82 4.30 -12.78 -0.83
CA TYR A 82 4.26 -11.52 -1.54
C TYR A 82 3.73 -10.39 -0.67
N ASP A 83 3.97 -9.14 -1.04
CA ASP A 83 3.55 -7.98 -0.25
C ASP A 83 2.33 -7.33 -0.90
N ASP A 84 1.45 -6.73 -0.10
CA ASP A 84 0.48 -5.76 -0.60
C ASP A 84 0.44 -4.51 0.30
N PHE A 85 0.15 -3.37 -0.32
CA PHE A 85 -0.34 -2.21 0.39
C PHE A 85 -1.71 -1.84 -0.14
N ARG A 86 -2.53 -1.31 0.75
CA ARG A 86 -3.92 -0.98 0.46
C ARG A 86 -4.20 0.43 0.88
N ILE A 87 -4.90 1.15 0.01
CA ILE A 87 -5.42 2.48 0.32
C ILE A 87 -6.89 2.29 0.65
N ALA A 88 -7.32 2.77 1.80
CA ALA A 88 -8.68 2.64 2.29
C ALA A 88 -9.24 3.99 2.73
N ASP A 89 -10.56 4.12 2.69
CA ASP A 89 -11.29 5.31 3.10
C ASP A 89 -11.40 5.38 4.63
N ASN A 90 -11.07 6.52 5.23
CA ASN A 90 -11.03 6.70 6.68
C ASN A 90 -12.41 6.69 7.35
N GLU A 91 -13.49 6.95 6.61
CA GLU A 91 -14.83 6.99 7.19
C GLU A 91 -15.49 5.61 7.16
N THR A 92 -15.33 4.91 6.03
CA THR A 92 -16.02 3.64 5.77
C THR A 92 -15.14 2.42 6.02
N ASN A 93 -13.82 2.57 6.13
CA ASN A 93 -12.83 1.49 6.13
C ASN A 93 -12.84 0.61 4.88
N ASN A 94 -13.53 1.03 3.82
CA ASN A 94 -13.54 0.30 2.57
C ASN A 94 -12.21 0.50 1.83
N ASN A 95 -11.63 -0.60 1.34
CA ASN A 95 -10.50 -0.50 0.44
C ASN A 95 -10.92 0.25 -0.83
N LEU A 96 -10.08 1.18 -1.25
CA LEU A 96 -10.19 1.91 -2.52
C LEU A 96 -9.30 1.23 -3.56
N PHE A 97 -8.06 0.90 -3.16
CA PHE A 97 -7.07 0.23 -3.99
C PHE A 97 -6.35 -0.86 -3.23
N VAL A 98 -6.03 -1.95 -3.92
CA VAL A 98 -5.11 -2.99 -3.47
C VAL A 98 -3.95 -3.04 -4.48
N VAL A 99 -2.72 -2.90 -3.99
CA VAL A 99 -1.52 -2.99 -4.81
C VAL A 99 -0.71 -4.19 -4.38
N GLN A 100 -0.77 -5.26 -5.18
CA GLN A 100 0.03 -6.46 -4.97
C GLN A 100 1.41 -6.29 -5.57
N ILE A 101 2.43 -6.73 -4.84
CA ILE A 101 3.84 -6.63 -5.20
C ILE A 101 4.47 -8.03 -5.20
N ASP A 102 5.00 -8.46 -6.34
CA ASP A 102 5.65 -9.76 -6.53
C ASP A 102 4.69 -10.95 -6.25
N CYS A 103 3.38 -10.77 -6.51
CA CYS A 103 2.38 -11.84 -6.36
C CYS A 103 2.50 -12.86 -7.49
N VAL A 104 2.59 -14.14 -7.11
CA VAL A 104 2.87 -15.28 -8.00
C VAL A 104 1.77 -15.57 -9.02
N TRP A 105 0.57 -15.04 -8.80
CA TRP A 105 -0.58 -15.21 -9.69
C TRP A 105 -0.71 -14.07 -10.72
N ASN A 106 0.22 -13.10 -10.71
CA ASN A 106 0.23 -11.98 -11.63
C ASN A 106 1.48 -12.01 -12.51
N ASP A 107 1.32 -11.63 -13.78
CA ASP A 107 2.44 -11.56 -14.75
C ASP A 107 3.39 -10.37 -14.50
N PHE A 108 2.94 -9.38 -13.72
CA PHE A 108 3.66 -8.14 -13.46
C PHE A 108 3.97 -7.98 -11.97
N LYS A 109 5.12 -7.35 -11.71
CA LYS A 109 5.58 -7.07 -10.35
C LYS A 109 4.57 -6.26 -9.55
N TYR A 110 3.98 -5.22 -10.13
CA TYR A 110 2.97 -4.38 -9.49
C TYR A 110 1.64 -4.59 -10.21
N THR A 111 0.63 -5.04 -9.47
CA THR A 111 -0.74 -5.24 -9.97
C THR A 111 -1.69 -4.49 -9.07
N VAL A 112 -2.48 -3.59 -9.66
CA VAL A 112 -3.43 -2.74 -8.95
C VAL A 112 -4.85 -3.23 -9.22
N PHE A 113 -5.60 -3.42 -8.14
CA PHE A 113 -7.04 -3.64 -8.14
C PHE A 113 -7.74 -2.45 -7.49
N GLU A 114 -8.97 -2.20 -7.91
CA GLU A 114 -9.78 -1.06 -7.49
C GLU A 114 -11.18 -1.53 -7.08
N ARG A 115 -11.84 -0.76 -6.22
CA ARG A 115 -13.17 -1.11 -5.70
C ARG A 115 -14.32 -1.09 -6.73
N LEU A 116 -14.20 -0.34 -7.83
CA LEU A 116 -15.34 -0.04 -8.73
C LEU A 116 -15.90 -1.28 -9.43
N ASP A 117 -15.05 -2.28 -9.68
CA ASP A 117 -15.47 -3.58 -10.21
C ASP A 117 -15.43 -4.68 -9.14
N GLY A 118 -15.43 -4.30 -7.85
CA GLY A 118 -15.36 -5.27 -6.75
C GLY A 118 -14.00 -5.99 -6.64
N PHE A 119 -12.92 -5.41 -7.19
CA PHE A 119 -11.58 -6.01 -7.24
C PHE A 119 -11.49 -7.26 -8.13
N GLU A 120 -12.40 -7.42 -9.10
CA GLU A 120 -12.46 -8.61 -9.95
C GLU A 120 -11.28 -8.74 -10.92
N LYS A 121 -10.76 -7.61 -11.42
CA LYS A 121 -9.65 -7.61 -12.39
C LYS A 121 -8.64 -6.48 -12.13
N PRO A 122 -7.40 -6.63 -12.62
CA PRO A 122 -6.43 -5.55 -12.54
C PRO A 122 -6.87 -4.32 -13.35
N VAL A 123 -6.78 -3.13 -12.74
CA VAL A 123 -6.98 -1.84 -13.42
C VAL A 123 -5.66 -1.23 -13.93
N PHE A 124 -4.53 -1.71 -13.40
CA PHE A 124 -3.20 -1.29 -13.84
C PHE A 124 -2.15 -2.34 -13.48
N GLN A 125 -1.20 -2.58 -14.38
CA GLN A 125 -0.10 -3.52 -14.21
C GLN A 125 1.19 -2.94 -14.76
N THR A 126 2.31 -3.12 -14.05
CA THR A 126 3.63 -2.67 -14.50
C THR A 126 4.75 -3.39 -13.75
N ASN A 127 5.94 -3.44 -14.36
CA ASN A 127 7.18 -3.83 -13.67
C ASN A 127 7.94 -2.64 -13.05
N SER A 128 7.45 -1.41 -13.23
CA SER A 128 8.12 -0.16 -12.85
C SER A 128 7.37 0.58 -11.75
N SER A 129 8.01 0.77 -10.60
CA SER A 129 7.45 1.60 -9.51
C SER A 129 7.25 3.05 -9.95
N ARG A 130 8.08 3.56 -10.88
CA ARG A 130 7.93 4.90 -11.44
C ARG A 130 6.63 5.04 -12.25
N GLU A 131 6.27 4.01 -13.02
CA GLU A 131 5.02 4.00 -13.78
C GLU A 131 3.81 3.85 -12.87
N LEU A 132 3.90 3.02 -11.83
CA LEU A 132 2.88 2.92 -10.78
C LEU A 132 2.60 4.27 -10.13
N VAL A 133 3.65 4.98 -9.68
CA VAL A 133 3.51 6.33 -9.10
C VAL A 133 2.91 7.30 -10.10
N LYS A 134 3.33 7.25 -11.37
CA LYS A 134 2.77 8.10 -12.44
C LYS A 134 1.28 7.84 -12.64
N TRP A 135 0.85 6.58 -12.59
CA TRP A 135 -0.55 6.20 -12.75
C TRP A 135 -1.44 6.70 -11.60
N PHE A 136 -0.98 6.53 -10.36
CA PHE A 136 -1.67 7.06 -9.17
C PHE A 136 -1.77 8.59 -9.18
N ASN A 137 -0.72 9.27 -9.63
CA ASN A 137 -0.69 10.73 -9.70
C ASN A 137 -1.41 11.31 -10.93
N LYS A 138 -1.83 10.48 -11.89
CA LYS A 138 -2.71 10.93 -12.96
C LYS A 138 -4.13 11.01 -12.38
N GLY A 139 -4.70 12.22 -12.30
CA GLY A 139 -6.10 12.37 -11.88
C GLY A 139 -7.07 11.52 -12.70
N TRP A 140 -8.32 11.41 -12.24
CA TRP A 140 -9.37 10.74 -13.01
C TRP A 140 -9.57 11.47 -14.34
N SER A 141 -9.59 10.71 -15.44
CA SER A 141 -10.01 11.27 -16.73
C SER A 141 -11.43 11.80 -16.54
N LYS A 142 -11.68 13.06 -16.92
CA LYS A 142 -13.04 13.60 -17.00
C LYS A 142 -13.83 12.89 -18.09
#